data_AF-A0A7S1JFY3-F1
#
_entry.id   AF-A0A7S1JFY3-F1
#
_cell.length_a   1.000
_cell.length_b   1.000
_cell.length_c   1.000
_cell.angle_alpha   90.00
_cell.angle_beta   90.00
_cell.angle_gamma   90.00
#
_symmetry.space_group_name_H-M   'P 1'
#
loop_
_entity.id
_entity.type
_entity.pdbx_description
1 polymer ?
#
loop_
_entity_poly.entity_id
_entity_poly.type
_entity_poly.pdbx_seq_one_letter_code
_entity_poly.pdbx_strand_id
1 'polypeptide(L)'
;KAGVKKELDLDKKRREFGKSAQQILEDRRKQEVMQQEYERKKAKEEEARAKARVMEELRKDRLERGLGAKDEAERKQKEEEQKRIQEMRAEFKELFLAIKAAHEGQCKVAAETMCVYMNNILKNPTEEKYRRIKLANAAFQTRVGGLTGGIALLEKAGFANTGEFLETQTPDLVRLQAAVTELQVQLLYL
;
A
#
# COMPACT_ATOMS: atom_id res chain seq x y z
N LYS A 1 -9.59 -61.42 53.65
CA LYS A 1 -8.73 -60.93 52.54
C LYS A 1 -9.27 -61.22 51.11
N ALA A 2 -10.41 -61.91 50.94
CA ALA A 2 -10.92 -62.28 49.61
C ALA A 2 -12.00 -61.32 49.02
N GLY A 3 -12.76 -60.59 49.85
CA GLY A 3 -13.80 -59.65 49.39
C GLY A 3 -13.24 -58.37 48.74
N VAL A 4 -12.23 -57.77 49.38
CA VAL A 4 -11.58 -56.52 48.93
C VAL A 4 -10.93 -56.64 47.54
N LYS A 5 -10.43 -57.83 47.17
CA LYS A 5 -9.82 -58.08 45.86
C LYS A 5 -10.87 -58.12 44.72
N LYS A 6 -12.07 -58.65 44.97
CA LYS A 6 -13.15 -58.71 43.97
C LYS A 6 -13.76 -57.33 43.68
N GLU A 7 -13.91 -56.48 44.69
CA GLU A 7 -14.38 -55.10 44.50
C GLU A 7 -13.38 -54.23 43.73
N LEU A 8 -12.08 -54.37 44.00
CA LEU A 8 -11.02 -53.65 43.28
C LEU A 8 -10.92 -54.05 41.80
N ASP A 9 -11.17 -55.32 41.45
CA ASP A 9 -11.18 -55.81 40.06
C ASP A 9 -12.43 -55.34 39.29
N LEU A 10 -13.59 -55.25 39.96
CA LEU A 10 -14.83 -54.74 39.36
C LEU A 10 -14.78 -53.22 39.10
N ASP A 11 -14.16 -52.45 40.00
CA ASP A 11 -14.01 -51.00 39.83
C ASP A 11 -13.01 -50.64 38.71
N LYS A 12 -11.92 -51.42 38.57
CA LYS A 12 -10.99 -51.29 37.43
C LYS A 12 -11.68 -51.54 36.10
N LYS A 13 -12.45 -52.62 35.97
CA LYS A 13 -13.20 -52.92 34.74
C LYS A 13 -14.24 -51.87 34.39
N ARG A 14 -14.92 -51.27 35.38
CA ARG A 14 -15.85 -50.14 35.15
C ARG A 14 -15.14 -48.89 34.67
N ARG A 15 -13.95 -48.57 35.21
CA ARG A 15 -13.14 -47.44 34.74
C ARG A 15 -12.56 -47.67 33.35
N GLU A 16 -12.11 -48.88 33.05
CA GLU A 16 -11.60 -49.24 31.71
C GLU A 16 -12.71 -49.23 30.67
N PHE A 17 -13.89 -49.77 30.99
CA PHE A 17 -15.05 -49.73 30.12
C PHE A 17 -15.60 -48.31 29.94
N GLY A 18 -15.61 -47.49 31.00
CA GLY A 18 -15.98 -46.07 30.94
C GLY A 18 -15.00 -45.25 30.10
N LYS A 19 -13.69 -45.48 30.23
CA LYS A 19 -12.65 -44.85 29.40
C LYS A 19 -12.74 -45.30 27.94
N SER A 20 -13.00 -46.57 27.68
CA SER A 20 -13.20 -47.10 26.33
C SER A 20 -14.47 -46.56 25.69
N ALA A 21 -15.58 -46.47 26.43
CA ALA A 21 -16.82 -45.86 25.97
C ALA A 21 -16.66 -44.35 25.69
N GLN A 22 -15.90 -43.63 26.54
CA GLN A 22 -15.56 -42.23 26.33
C GLN A 22 -14.71 -42.03 25.06
N GLN A 23 -13.70 -42.87 24.84
CA GLN A 23 -12.86 -42.81 23.63
C GLN A 23 -13.67 -43.04 22.35
N ILE A 24 -14.60 -44.00 22.34
CA ILE A 24 -15.48 -44.25 21.18
C ILE A 24 -16.37 -43.05 20.87
N LEU A 25 -16.88 -42.36 21.89
CA LEU A 25 -17.70 -41.16 21.73
C LEU A 25 -16.87 -39.96 21.24
N GLU A 26 -15.65 -39.79 21.74
CA GLU A 26 -14.72 -38.75 21.29
C GLU A 26 -14.26 -38.96 19.85
N ASP A 27 -13.96 -40.20 19.45
CA ASP A 27 -13.57 -40.52 18.08
C ASP A 27 -14.73 -40.34 17.09
N ARG A 28 -15.97 -40.68 17.50
CA ARG A 28 -17.16 -40.37 16.70
C ARG A 28 -17.33 -38.86 16.52
N ARG A 29 -17.19 -38.05 17.59
CA ARG A 29 -17.23 -36.57 17.50
C ARG A 29 -16.14 -36.02 16.59
N LYS A 30 -14.92 -36.57 16.66
CA LYS A 30 -13.81 -36.17 15.77
C LYS A 30 -14.10 -36.53 14.31
N GLN A 31 -14.67 -37.71 14.05
CA GLN A 31 -15.10 -38.11 12.71
C GLN A 31 -16.21 -37.20 12.17
N GLU A 32 -17.21 -36.84 12.99
CA GLU A 32 -18.28 -35.93 12.61
C GLU A 32 -17.75 -34.52 12.30
N VAL A 33 -16.88 -33.96 13.13
CA VAL A 33 -16.25 -32.65 12.88
C VAL A 33 -15.36 -32.69 11.63
N MET A 34 -14.60 -33.77 11.44
CA MET A 34 -13.76 -33.95 10.26
C MET A 34 -14.60 -34.07 8.97
N GLN A 35 -15.73 -34.77 9.02
CA GLN A 35 -16.68 -34.85 7.92
C GLN A 35 -17.32 -33.49 7.62
N GLN A 36 -17.75 -32.75 8.64
CA GLN A 36 -18.31 -31.40 8.47
C GLN A 36 -17.30 -30.42 7.86
N GLU A 37 -16.05 -30.42 8.32
CA GLU A 37 -15.01 -29.57 7.76
C GLU A 37 -14.66 -29.97 6.31
N TYR A 38 -14.69 -31.28 5.99
CA TYR A 38 -14.51 -31.77 4.63
C TYR A 38 -15.63 -31.30 3.70
N GLU A 39 -16.89 -31.42 4.12
CA GLU A 39 -18.05 -30.95 3.36
C GLU A 39 -18.05 -29.43 3.20
N ARG A 40 -17.70 -28.68 4.25
CA ARG A 40 -17.59 -27.22 4.19
C ARG A 40 -16.46 -26.76 3.26
N LYS A 41 -15.34 -27.47 3.25
CA LYS A 41 -14.23 -27.21 2.33
C LYS A 41 -14.64 -27.52 0.89
N LYS A 42 -15.32 -28.64 0.66
CA LYS A 42 -15.86 -29.03 -0.65
C LYS A 42 -16.90 -28.03 -1.16
N ALA A 43 -17.84 -27.59 -0.30
CA ALA A 43 -18.85 -26.60 -0.63
C ALA A 43 -18.23 -25.24 -0.96
N LYS A 44 -17.25 -24.77 -0.18
CA LYS A 44 -16.52 -23.52 -0.49
C LYS A 44 -15.74 -23.61 -1.80
N GLU A 45 -15.12 -24.75 -2.08
CA GLU A 45 -14.38 -24.96 -3.31
C GLU A 45 -15.32 -25.03 -4.52
N GLU A 46 -16.47 -25.69 -4.39
CA GLU A 46 -17.49 -25.75 -5.43
C GLU A 46 -18.14 -24.38 -5.67
N GLU A 47 -18.43 -23.63 -4.60
CA GLU A 47 -18.91 -22.24 -4.68
C GLU A 47 -17.86 -21.33 -5.34
N ALA A 48 -16.58 -21.50 -5.00
CA ALA A 48 -15.49 -20.77 -5.65
C ALA A 48 -15.35 -21.14 -7.14
N ARG A 49 -15.49 -22.42 -7.48
CA ARG A 49 -15.49 -22.91 -8.87
C ARG A 49 -16.71 -22.39 -9.65
N ALA A 50 -17.89 -22.37 -9.04
CA ALA A 50 -19.12 -21.83 -9.64
C ALA A 50 -19.00 -20.32 -9.87
N LYS A 51 -18.51 -19.57 -8.87
CA LYS A 51 -18.22 -18.13 -8.99
C LYS A 51 -17.19 -17.84 -10.07
N ALA A 52 -16.13 -18.65 -10.17
CA ALA A 52 -15.11 -18.50 -11.22
C ALA A 52 -15.69 -18.72 -12.63
N ARG A 53 -16.54 -19.74 -12.81
CA ARG A 53 -17.24 -19.99 -14.08
C ARG A 53 -18.15 -18.85 -14.48
N VAL A 54 -18.98 -18.36 -13.55
CA VAL A 54 -19.87 -17.21 -13.79
C VAL A 54 -19.06 -15.95 -14.14
N MET A 55 -17.95 -15.71 -13.44
CA MET A 55 -17.06 -14.58 -13.72
C MET A 55 -16.39 -14.69 -15.09
N GLU A 56 -16.01 -15.90 -15.52
CA GLU A 56 -15.41 -16.15 -16.83
C GLU A 56 -16.44 -15.98 -17.97
N GLU A 57 -17.68 -16.47 -17.79
CA GLU A 57 -18.76 -16.26 -18.75
C GLU A 57 -19.10 -14.77 -18.90
N LEU A 58 -19.22 -14.03 -17.80
CA LEU A 58 -19.42 -12.58 -17.83
C LEU A 58 -18.28 -11.84 -18.54
N ARG A 59 -17.03 -12.32 -18.41
CA ARG A 59 -15.87 -11.76 -19.11
C ARG A 59 -15.96 -12.02 -20.62
N LYS A 60 -16.37 -13.22 -21.05
CA LYS A 60 -16.56 -13.57 -22.47
C LYS A 60 -17.70 -12.78 -23.11
N ASP A 61 -18.85 -12.69 -22.46
CA ASP A 61 -20.02 -11.92 -22.95
C ASP A 61 -19.71 -10.42 -23.07
N ARG A 62 -18.95 -9.84 -22.12
CA ARG A 62 -18.45 -8.46 -22.24
C ARG A 62 -17.51 -8.26 -23.43
N LEU A 63 -16.69 -9.26 -23.75
CA LEU A 63 -15.76 -9.22 -24.88
C LEU A 63 -16.51 -9.35 -26.22
N GLU A 64 -17.45 -10.29 -26.30
CA GLU A 64 -18.30 -10.52 -27.49
C GLU A 64 -19.18 -9.30 -27.82
N ARG A 65 -19.65 -8.56 -26.81
CA ARG A 65 -20.41 -7.32 -27.00
C ARG A 65 -19.53 -6.09 -27.30
N GLY A 66 -18.21 -6.25 -27.41
CA GLY A 66 -17.27 -5.15 -27.70
C GLY A 66 -17.08 -4.17 -26.54
N LEU A 67 -17.58 -4.49 -25.34
CA LEU A 67 -17.53 -3.63 -24.16
C LEU A 67 -16.24 -3.86 -23.34
N GLY A 68 -15.60 -5.03 -23.44
CA GLY A 68 -14.42 -5.40 -22.65
C GLY A 68 -13.07 -4.81 -23.13
N ALA A 69 -12.94 -4.47 -24.40
CA ALA A 69 -11.67 -3.96 -24.95
C ALA A 69 -11.30 -2.57 -24.41
N LYS A 70 -12.31 -1.72 -24.16
CA LYS A 70 -12.11 -0.40 -23.54
C LYS A 70 -11.71 -0.54 -22.07
N ASP A 71 -12.38 -1.43 -21.32
CA ASP A 71 -12.05 -1.69 -19.91
C ASP A 71 -10.63 -2.27 -19.73
N GLU A 72 -10.19 -3.18 -20.60
CA GLU A 72 -8.83 -3.73 -20.55
C GLU A 72 -7.76 -2.71 -20.97
N ALA A 73 -8.03 -1.88 -21.98
CA ALA A 73 -7.11 -0.81 -22.39
C ALA A 73 -6.99 0.28 -21.31
N GLU A 74 -8.10 0.71 -20.72
CA GLU A 74 -8.10 1.69 -19.61
C GLU A 74 -7.39 1.15 -18.37
N ARG A 75 -7.53 -0.14 -18.05
CA ARG A 75 -6.78 -0.77 -16.95
C ARG A 75 -5.28 -0.76 -17.21
N LYS A 76 -4.84 -1.13 -18.42
CA LYS A 76 -3.42 -1.11 -18.79
C LYS A 76 -2.85 0.31 -18.74
N GLN A 77 -3.58 1.30 -19.25
CA GLN A 77 -3.18 2.71 -19.19
C GLN A 77 -3.02 3.18 -17.74
N LYS A 78 -3.98 2.86 -16.86
CA LYS A 78 -3.88 3.20 -15.42
C LYS A 78 -2.72 2.50 -14.73
N GLU A 79 -2.44 1.24 -15.07
CA GLU A 79 -1.32 0.50 -14.50
C GLU A 79 0.03 1.09 -14.95
N GLU A 80 0.16 1.46 -16.22
CA GLU A 80 1.34 2.15 -16.75
C GLU A 80 1.53 3.53 -16.12
N GLU A 81 0.45 4.31 -15.96
CA GLU A 81 0.49 5.61 -15.29
C GLU A 81 0.89 5.47 -13.82
N GLN A 82 0.36 4.48 -13.10
CA GLN A 82 0.76 4.20 -11.72
C GLN A 82 2.24 3.82 -11.61
N LYS A 83 2.76 2.99 -12.54
CA LYS A 83 4.19 2.65 -12.58
C LYS A 83 5.05 3.90 -12.78
N ARG A 84 4.67 4.78 -13.73
CA ARG A 84 5.36 6.06 -13.94
C ARG A 84 5.34 6.95 -12.70
N ILE A 85 4.20 7.04 -12.00
CA ILE A 85 4.10 7.80 -10.74
C ILE A 85 4.99 7.19 -9.65
N GLN A 86 5.05 5.86 -9.56
CA GLN A 86 5.90 5.17 -8.60
C GLN A 86 7.38 5.41 -8.87
N GLU A 87 7.81 5.40 -10.13
CA GLU A 87 9.17 5.74 -10.55
C GLU A 87 9.51 7.19 -10.18
N MET A 88 8.63 8.15 -10.48
CA MET A 88 8.80 9.55 -10.09
C MET A 88 8.98 9.69 -8.58
N ARG A 89 8.16 9.00 -7.78
CA ARG A 89 8.29 9.01 -6.31
C ARG A 89 9.62 8.43 -5.84
N ALA A 90 10.11 7.36 -6.47
CA ALA A 90 11.41 6.79 -6.15
C ALA A 90 12.54 7.81 -6.38
N GLU A 91 12.51 8.55 -7.49
CA GLU A 91 13.48 9.64 -7.77
C GLU A 91 13.47 10.70 -6.65
N PHE A 92 12.28 11.18 -6.25
CA PHE A 92 12.18 12.19 -5.18
C PHE A 92 12.66 11.65 -3.83
N LYS A 93 12.42 10.37 -3.54
CA LYS A 93 12.91 9.72 -2.33
C LYS A 93 14.43 9.71 -2.27
N GLU A 94 15.09 9.34 -3.36
CA GLU A 94 16.57 9.30 -3.40
C GLU A 94 17.18 10.68 -3.19
N LEU A 95 16.64 11.70 -3.85
CA LEU A 95 17.07 13.09 -3.66
C LEU A 95 16.84 13.58 -2.24
N PHE A 96 15.69 13.25 -1.65
CA PHE A 96 15.39 13.62 -0.28
C PHE A 96 16.30 12.95 0.75
N LEU A 97 16.61 11.66 0.55
CA LEU A 97 17.55 10.94 1.42
C LEU A 97 18.96 11.55 1.37
N ALA A 98 19.40 12.02 0.20
CA ALA A 98 20.66 12.75 0.08
C ALA A 98 20.65 14.06 0.88
N ILE A 99 19.55 14.82 0.83
CA ILE A 99 19.38 16.03 1.64
C ILE A 99 19.38 15.68 3.14
N LYS A 100 18.65 14.63 3.55
CA LYS A 100 18.57 14.18 4.95
C LYS A 100 19.95 13.79 5.48
N ALA A 101 20.75 13.07 4.69
CA ALA A 101 22.09 12.66 5.08
C ALA A 101 23.06 13.84 5.26
N ALA A 102 22.90 14.90 4.46
CA ALA A 102 23.74 16.09 4.54
C ALA A 102 23.26 17.12 5.58
N HIS A 103 21.96 17.20 5.83
CA HIS A 103 21.31 18.30 6.57
C HIS A 103 20.18 17.81 7.50
N GLU A 104 20.48 16.84 8.38
CA GLU A 104 19.49 16.17 9.24
C GLU A 104 18.61 17.15 10.04
N GLY A 105 19.18 18.18 10.64
CA GLY A 105 18.44 19.17 11.46
C GLY A 105 17.54 20.13 10.67
N GLN A 106 17.74 20.25 9.35
CA GLN A 106 17.02 21.22 8.51
C GLN A 106 16.09 20.55 7.49
N CYS A 107 16.20 19.24 7.29
CA CYS A 107 15.46 18.50 6.28
C CYS A 107 13.93 18.58 6.45
N LYS A 108 13.43 18.61 7.69
CA LYS A 108 11.99 18.74 7.98
C LYS A 108 11.43 20.09 7.50
N VAL A 109 12.04 21.19 7.92
CA VAL A 109 11.63 22.55 7.54
C VAL A 109 11.77 22.76 6.03
N ALA A 110 12.82 22.18 5.43
CA ALA A 110 13.03 22.20 4.00
C ALA A 110 11.89 21.50 3.24
N ALA A 111 11.55 20.27 3.64
CA ALA A 111 10.47 19.49 3.03
C ALA A 111 9.11 20.20 3.17
N GLU A 112 8.79 20.73 4.35
CA GLU A 112 7.57 21.51 4.59
C GLU A 112 7.50 22.72 3.66
N THR A 113 8.60 23.47 3.53
CA THR A 113 8.68 24.66 2.68
C THR A 113 8.53 24.30 1.19
N MET A 114 9.19 23.23 0.72
CA MET A 114 9.06 22.73 -0.65
C MET A 114 7.63 22.26 -0.95
N CYS A 115 7.00 21.55 -0.02
CA CYS A 115 5.60 21.15 -0.10
C CYS A 115 4.66 22.36 -0.23
N VAL A 116 4.91 23.47 0.47
CA VAL A 116 4.10 24.69 0.34
C VAL A 116 4.19 25.26 -1.07
N TYR A 117 5.40 25.39 -1.63
CA TYR A 117 5.57 25.92 -2.98
C TYR A 117 4.84 25.07 -4.02
N MET A 118 5.01 23.75 -3.98
CA MET A 118 4.35 22.84 -4.93
C MET A 118 2.82 22.79 -4.72
N ASN A 119 2.33 22.78 -3.48
CA ASN A 119 0.89 22.80 -3.20
C ASN A 119 0.20 24.09 -3.66
N ASN A 120 0.89 25.23 -3.61
CA ASN A 120 0.32 26.48 -4.11
C ASN A 120 0.06 26.41 -5.62
N ILE A 121 0.99 25.79 -6.38
CA ILE A 121 0.81 25.52 -7.81
C ILE A 121 -0.29 24.49 -8.06
N LEU A 122 -0.31 23.39 -7.30
CA LEU A 122 -1.34 22.35 -7.45
C LEU A 122 -2.76 22.88 -7.20
N LYS A 123 -2.92 23.80 -6.24
CA LYS A 123 -4.22 24.43 -5.94
C LYS A 123 -4.62 25.49 -6.97
N ASN A 124 -3.67 26.29 -7.44
CA ASN A 124 -3.92 27.41 -8.34
C ASN A 124 -2.94 27.36 -9.52
N PRO A 125 -3.09 26.38 -10.44
CA PRO A 125 -2.10 26.14 -11.47
C PRO A 125 -1.98 27.31 -12.44
N THR A 126 -3.05 28.07 -12.69
CA THR A 126 -3.07 29.22 -13.62
C THR A 126 -2.40 30.47 -13.07
N GLU A 127 -2.09 30.52 -11.77
CA GLU A 127 -1.62 31.74 -11.13
C GLU A 127 -0.09 31.82 -11.14
N GLU A 128 0.45 32.69 -12.00
CA GLU A 128 1.89 32.81 -12.26
C GLU A 128 2.71 33.15 -11.01
N LYS A 129 2.13 33.88 -10.05
CA LYS A 129 2.83 34.26 -8.81
C LYS A 129 3.28 33.04 -7.99
N TYR A 130 2.58 31.91 -8.11
CA TYR A 130 2.95 30.66 -7.43
C TYR A 130 3.94 29.82 -8.22
N ARG A 131 4.09 30.10 -9.53
CA ARG A 131 5.04 29.41 -10.42
C ARG A 131 6.45 29.98 -10.36
N ARG A 132 6.71 31.01 -9.54
CA ARG A 132 8.00 31.70 -9.46
C ARG A 132 8.44 31.84 -8.02
N ILE A 133 9.69 31.47 -7.74
CA ILE A 133 10.32 31.61 -6.43
C ILE A 133 11.56 32.48 -6.60
N LYS A 134 11.65 33.59 -5.87
CA LYS A 134 12.82 34.48 -5.94
C LYS A 134 14.00 33.85 -5.22
N LEU A 135 15.12 33.65 -5.91
CA LEU A 135 16.32 33.04 -5.32
C LEU A 135 16.91 33.91 -4.23
N ALA A 136 16.83 35.24 -4.34
CA ALA A 136 17.30 36.17 -3.30
C ALA A 136 16.45 36.19 -2.01
N ASN A 137 15.33 35.45 -1.95
CA ASN A 137 14.49 35.43 -0.75
C ASN A 137 15.25 34.73 0.41
N ALA A 138 15.49 35.47 1.49
CA ALA A 138 16.21 34.97 2.66
C ALA A 138 15.55 33.71 3.26
N ALA A 139 14.21 33.65 3.32
CA ALA A 139 13.50 32.48 3.83
C ALA A 139 13.70 31.26 2.93
N PHE A 140 13.74 31.46 1.61
CA PHE A 140 14.04 30.40 0.65
C PHE A 140 15.49 29.92 0.81
N GLN A 141 16.46 30.83 0.86
CA GLN A 141 17.88 30.51 1.00
C GLN A 141 18.17 29.73 2.29
N THR A 142 17.65 30.20 3.42
CA THR A 142 17.89 29.53 4.72
C THR A 142 17.24 28.14 4.80
N ARG A 143 16.09 27.93 4.15
CA ARG A 143 15.30 26.69 4.32
C ARG A 143 15.52 25.68 3.21
N VAL A 144 15.87 26.11 1.99
CA VAL A 144 15.94 25.24 0.80
C VAL A 144 17.17 25.56 -0.03
N GLY A 145 17.36 26.83 -0.43
CA GLY A 145 18.39 27.24 -1.40
C GLY A 145 19.83 26.99 -0.96
N GLY A 146 20.10 27.10 0.35
CA GLY A 146 21.41 26.84 0.95
C GLY A 146 21.66 25.37 1.29
N LEU A 147 20.66 24.49 1.14
CA LEU A 147 20.80 23.06 1.40
C LEU A 147 21.34 22.35 0.16
N THR A 148 22.35 21.51 0.36
CA THR A 148 22.88 20.64 -0.69
C THR A 148 21.78 19.73 -1.22
N GLY A 149 21.41 19.89 -2.50
CA GLY A 149 20.35 19.12 -3.14
C GLY A 149 18.95 19.74 -3.07
N GLY A 150 18.74 20.82 -2.30
CA GLY A 150 17.43 21.48 -2.17
C GLY A 150 16.92 22.07 -3.49
N ILE A 151 17.79 22.80 -4.21
CA ILE A 151 17.46 23.33 -5.55
C ILE A 151 17.29 22.19 -6.56
N ALA A 152 18.17 21.18 -6.52
CA ALA A 152 18.10 20.03 -7.44
C ALA A 152 16.77 19.26 -7.31
N LEU A 153 16.21 19.15 -6.10
CA LEU A 153 14.90 18.55 -5.89
C LEU A 153 13.79 19.36 -6.57
N LEU A 154 13.80 20.68 -6.42
CA LEU A 154 12.84 21.56 -7.09
C LEU A 154 13.03 21.55 -8.62
N GLU A 155 14.26 21.49 -9.11
CA GLU A 155 14.51 21.33 -10.55
C GLU A 155 13.93 20.02 -11.09
N LYS A 156 14.09 18.93 -10.35
CA LYS A 156 13.47 17.63 -10.67
C LYS A 156 11.95 17.64 -10.54
N ALA A 157 11.37 18.56 -9.79
CA ALA A 157 9.93 18.79 -9.73
C ALA A 157 9.40 19.61 -10.93
N GLY A 158 10.28 20.14 -11.79
CA GLY A 158 9.91 20.88 -13.01
C GLY A 158 10.11 22.39 -12.91
N PHE A 159 10.86 22.87 -11.91
CA PHE A 159 11.32 24.25 -11.87
C PHE A 159 12.61 24.43 -12.68
N ALA A 160 12.80 25.60 -13.26
CA ALA A 160 14.01 25.98 -13.99
C ALA A 160 14.67 27.18 -13.31
N ASN A 161 15.98 27.11 -13.13
CA ASN A 161 16.77 28.20 -12.57
C ASN A 161 17.12 29.21 -13.67
N THR A 162 16.58 30.42 -13.58
CA THR A 162 16.84 31.55 -14.50
C THR A 162 17.93 32.51 -14.00
N GLY A 163 18.59 32.18 -12.91
CA GLY A 163 19.59 33.02 -12.23
C GLY A 163 18.99 33.93 -11.16
N GLU A 164 17.85 34.58 -11.42
CA GLU A 164 17.14 35.40 -10.43
C GLU A 164 15.96 34.66 -9.77
N PHE A 165 15.25 33.85 -10.56
CA PHE A 165 14.08 33.09 -10.12
C PHE A 165 14.22 31.60 -10.43
N LEU A 166 13.58 30.80 -9.59
CA LEU A 166 13.29 29.41 -9.85
C LEU A 166 11.83 29.32 -10.28
N GLU A 167 11.56 29.02 -11.54
CA GLU A 167 10.23 29.15 -12.14
C GLU A 167 9.83 28.01 -13.06
N THR A 168 8.52 27.79 -13.22
CA THR A 168 7.97 26.75 -14.11
C THR A 168 6.94 27.35 -15.07
N GLN A 169 7.23 27.27 -16.37
CA GLN A 169 6.30 27.79 -17.40
C GLN A 169 5.13 26.83 -17.61
N THR A 170 5.42 25.52 -17.64
CA THR A 170 4.45 24.44 -17.83
C THR A 170 4.51 23.50 -16.62
N PRO A 171 3.70 23.74 -15.56
CA PRO A 171 3.72 22.90 -14.37
C PRO A 171 3.14 21.51 -14.69
N ASP A 172 3.97 20.48 -14.57
CA ASP A 172 3.53 19.09 -14.59
C ASP A 172 2.87 18.76 -13.25
N LEU A 173 1.55 18.80 -13.22
CA LEU A 173 0.77 18.58 -12.00
C LEU A 173 0.93 17.16 -11.45
N VAL A 174 1.15 16.17 -12.32
CA VAL A 174 1.32 14.77 -11.89
C VAL A 174 2.66 14.62 -11.19
N ARG A 175 3.73 15.18 -11.77
CA ARG A 175 5.07 15.19 -11.17
C ARG A 175 5.10 15.98 -9.86
N LEU A 176 4.48 17.16 -9.82
CA LEU A 176 4.37 17.97 -8.59
C LEU A 176 3.60 17.22 -7.50
N GLN A 177 2.49 16.57 -7.85
CA GLN A 177 1.71 15.77 -6.89
C GLN A 177 2.52 14.58 -6.37
N ALA A 178 3.25 13.88 -7.24
CA ALA A 178 4.13 12.78 -6.85
C ALA A 178 5.22 13.26 -5.88
N ALA A 179 5.85 14.40 -6.15
CA ALA A 179 6.86 15.02 -5.29
C ALA A 179 6.29 15.37 -3.91
N VAL A 180 5.13 16.03 -3.86
CA VAL A 180 4.46 16.41 -2.60
C VAL A 180 4.10 15.18 -1.79
N THR A 181 3.50 14.16 -2.42
CA THR A 181 3.14 12.92 -1.72
C THR A 181 4.37 12.23 -1.16
N GLU A 182 5.47 12.16 -1.90
CA GLU A 182 6.69 11.55 -1.38
C GLU A 182 7.30 12.35 -0.23
N LEU A 183 7.42 13.68 -0.35
CA LEU A 183 7.92 14.52 0.74
C LEU A 183 7.06 14.43 2.00
N GLN A 184 5.73 14.37 1.84
CA GLN A 184 4.81 14.16 2.96
C GLN A 184 5.03 12.80 3.64
N VAL A 185 5.24 11.74 2.86
CA VAL A 185 5.59 10.42 3.40
C VAL A 185 6.91 10.50 4.17
N GLN A 186 7.95 11.12 3.61
CA GLN A 186 9.24 11.26 4.30
C GLN A 186 9.12 12.10 5.58
N LEU A 187 8.30 13.14 5.59
CA LEU A 187 8.00 13.94 6.78
C LEU A 187 7.34 13.14 7.92
N LEU A 188 6.60 12.07 7.61
CA LEU A 188 6.04 11.17 8.63
C LEU A 188 7.11 10.29 9.30
N TYR A 189 8.26 10.10 8.65
CA TYR A 189 9.38 9.30 9.14
C TYR A 189 10.54 10.16 9.73
N LEU A 190 10.30 11.46 9.94
CA LEU A 190 11.23 12.41 10.57
C LEU A 190 10.75 12.82 11.96
#